data_AF-A0A955MJ30-F1
#
_entry.id   AF-A0A955MJ30-F1
#
_cell.length_a   1.000
_cell.length_b   1.000
_cell.length_c   1.000
_cell.angle_alpha   90.00
_cell.angle_beta   90.00
_cell.angle_gamma   90.00
#
_symmetry.space_group_name_H-M   'P 1'
#
loop_
_entity.id
_entity.type
_entity.pdbx_description
1 polymer ?
#
loop_
_entity_poly.entity_id
_entity_poly.type
_entity_poly.pdbx_seq_one_letter_code
_entity_poly.pdbx_strand_id
1 'polypeptide(L)'
;MTSGTPFRRIKAFTLIELLVVIAIILILISIALPNFLEAQLRAKVARVTADLRTITTALETYYIDWGTYPDDSEDEFDADD
;
A
#
# COMPACT_ATOMS: atom_id res chain seq x y z
N MET A 1 45.21 -44.55 -20.50
CA MET A 1 44.75 -43.81 -19.31
C MET A 1 43.60 -42.90 -19.71
N THR A 2 42.35 -43.36 -19.62
CA THR A 2 41.17 -42.48 -19.66
C THR A 2 40.08 -43.11 -18.79
N SER A 3 40.09 -42.79 -17.50
CA SER A 3 38.99 -43.10 -16.59
C SER A 3 37.83 -42.15 -16.91
N GLY A 4 36.73 -42.68 -17.43
CA GLY A 4 35.49 -41.93 -17.61
C GLY A 4 34.83 -41.69 -16.27
N THR A 5 34.76 -40.44 -15.85
CA THR A 5 34.08 -40.03 -14.61
C THR A 5 32.56 -40.25 -14.73
N PRO A 6 31.90 -40.89 -13.76
CA PRO A 6 30.47 -41.15 -13.82
C PRO A 6 29.65 -39.86 -13.68
N PHE A 7 28.66 -39.67 -14.55
CA PHE A 7 27.67 -38.59 -14.43
C PHE A 7 26.84 -38.78 -13.16
N ARG A 8 26.99 -37.85 -12.19
CA ARG A 8 26.20 -37.82 -10.96
C ARG A 8 24.76 -37.48 -11.31
N ARG A 9 23.81 -38.37 -11.02
CA ARG A 9 22.37 -38.10 -11.16
C ARG A 9 21.97 -37.00 -10.18
N ILE A 10 21.56 -35.85 -10.70
CA ILE A 10 20.95 -34.78 -9.92
C ILE A 10 19.51 -35.22 -9.60
N LYS A 11 19.11 -35.17 -8.33
CA LYS A 11 17.72 -35.42 -7.95
C LYS A 11 16.87 -34.25 -8.48
N ALA A 12 15.94 -34.53 -9.38
CA ALA A 12 14.95 -33.58 -9.85
C ALA A 12 13.68 -33.68 -8.98
N PHE A 13 13.03 -32.54 -8.74
CA PHE A 13 11.75 -32.46 -8.04
C PHE A 13 10.63 -33.16 -8.83
N THR A 14 9.66 -33.69 -8.10
CA THR A 14 8.47 -34.31 -8.71
C THR A 14 7.39 -33.27 -8.99
N LEU A 15 6.55 -33.49 -10.00
CA LEU A 15 5.41 -32.61 -10.28
C LEU A 15 4.40 -32.58 -9.13
N ILE A 16 4.27 -33.69 -8.39
CA ILE A 16 3.36 -33.78 -7.25
C ILE A 16 3.83 -32.91 -6.07
N GLU A 17 5.14 -32.81 -5.83
CA GLU A 17 5.70 -31.90 -4.82
C GLU A 17 5.31 -30.46 -5.10
N LEU A 18 5.46 -30.01 -6.35
CA LEU A 18 5.08 -28.65 -6.73
C LEU A 18 3.56 -28.43 -6.61
N LEU A 19 2.75 -29.43 -6.96
CA LEU A 19 1.30 -29.36 -6.91
C LEU A 19 0.77 -29.18 -5.48
N VAL A 20 1.33 -29.90 -4.51
CA VAL A 20 0.94 -29.76 -3.11
C VAL A 20 1.35 -28.38 -2.57
N VAL A 21 2.51 -27.87 -2.97
CA VAL A 21 2.98 -26.54 -2.55
C VAL A 21 2.05 -25.44 -3.04
N ILE A 22 1.66 -25.44 -4.33
CA ILE A 22 0.74 -24.43 -4.85
C ILE A 22 -0.64 -24.52 -4.20
N ALA A 23 -1.12 -25.74 -3.88
CA ALA A 23 -2.40 -25.93 -3.20
C ALA A 23 -2.39 -25.25 -1.82
N ILE A 24 -1.32 -25.41 -1.04
CA ILE A 24 -1.18 -24.76 0.26
C ILE A 24 -1.11 -23.23 0.11
N ILE A 25 -0.33 -22.71 -0.86
CA ILE A 25 -0.22 -21.27 -1.12
C ILE A 25 -1.60 -20.66 -1.43
N LEU A 26 -2.41 -21.32 -2.26
CA LEU A 26 -3.74 -20.83 -2.62
C LEU A 26 -4.70 -20.80 -1.43
N ILE A 27 -4.62 -21.77 -0.51
CA ILE A 27 -5.40 -21.78 0.73
C ILE A 27 -5.02 -20.58 1.60
N LEU A 28 -3.72 -20.32 1.77
CA LEU A 28 -3.24 -19.19 2.56
C LEU A 28 -3.66 -17.85 1.95
N ILE A 29 -3.52 -17.68 0.63
CA ILE A 29 -3.89 -16.43 -0.07
C ILE A 29 -5.39 -16.18 0.03
N SER A 30 -6.22 -17.21 -0.08
CA SER A 30 -7.69 -17.09 0.02
C SER A 30 -8.12 -16.44 1.34
N ILE A 31 -7.39 -16.68 2.44
CA ILE A 31 -7.67 -16.11 3.76
C ILE A 31 -6.95 -14.77 3.94
N ALA A 32 -5.69 -14.68 3.50
CA ALA A 32 -4.85 -13.50 3.74
C ALA A 32 -5.25 -12.29 2.90
N LEU A 33 -5.62 -12.49 1.63
CA LEU A 33 -5.90 -11.41 0.68
C LEU A 33 -7.08 -10.50 1.09
N PRO A 34 -8.28 -11.01 1.46
CA PRO A 34 -9.39 -10.13 1.85
C PRO A 34 -9.03 -9.27 3.07
N ASN A 35 -8.40 -9.87 4.09
CA ASN A 35 -7.94 -9.15 5.27
C ASN A 35 -6.90 -8.08 4.92
N PHE A 36 -5.98 -8.39 4.01
CA PHE A 36 -4.98 -7.42 3.55
C PHE A 36 -5.60 -6.24 2.79
N LEU A 37 -6.58 -6.48 1.93
CA LEU A 37 -7.30 -5.42 1.21
C LEU A 37 -8.08 -4.53 2.18
N GLU A 38 -8.76 -5.11 3.17
CA GLU A 38 -9.46 -4.36 4.19
C GLU A 38 -8.50 -3.51 5.04
N ALA A 39 -7.35 -4.06 5.44
CA ALA A 39 -6.33 -3.33 6.18
C ALA A 39 -5.79 -2.13 5.38
N GLN A 40 -5.57 -2.29 4.07
CA GLN A 40 -5.17 -1.18 3.19
C GLN A 40 -6.25 -0.09 3.12
N LEU A 41 -7.53 -0.46 2.97
CA LEU A 41 -8.62 0.51 2.95
C LEU A 41 -8.72 1.27 4.28
N ARG A 42 -8.65 0.56 5.40
CA ARG A 42 -8.62 1.16 6.75
C ARG A 42 -7.44 2.13 6.90
N ALA A 43 -6.26 1.77 6.42
CA ALA A 43 -5.08 2.64 6.46
C ALA A 43 -5.26 3.91 5.61
N LYS A 44 -5.87 3.80 4.42
CA LYS A 44 -6.19 4.97 3.57
C LYS A 44 -7.19 5.91 4.24
N VAL A 45 -8.27 5.36 4.80
CA VAL A 45 -9.27 6.15 5.53
C VAL A 45 -8.67 6.82 6.75
N ALA A 46 -7.82 6.10 7.51
CA ALA A 46 -7.13 6.66 8.67
C ALA A 46 -6.21 7.82 8.30
N ARG A 47 -5.46 7.70 7.19
CA ARG A 47 -4.63 8.79 6.66
C ARG A 47 -5.45 10.02 6.32
N VAL A 48 -6.49 9.88 5.48
CA VAL A 48 -7.34 11.01 5.10
C VAL A 48 -8.00 11.64 6.34
N THR A 49 -8.42 10.82 7.30
CA THR A 49 -8.99 11.33 8.57
C THR A 49 -7.96 12.15 9.36
N ALA A 50 -6.70 11.72 9.41
CA ALA A 50 -5.62 12.46 10.07
C ALA A 50 -5.30 13.77 9.33
N ASP A 51 -5.27 13.74 8.00
CA ASP A 51 -5.04 14.91 7.16
C ASP A 51 -6.17 15.94 7.38
N LEU A 52 -7.44 15.52 7.37
CA LEU A 52 -8.58 16.39 7.66
C LEU A 52 -8.51 17.00 9.06
N ARG A 53 -8.18 16.21 10.09
CA ARG A 53 -7.99 16.75 11.45
C ARG A 53 -6.92 17.83 11.49
N THR A 54 -5.81 17.61 10.79
CA THR A 54 -4.72 18.57 10.69
C THR A 54 -5.19 19.87 10.04
N ILE A 55 -5.93 19.78 8.94
CA ILE A 55 -6.52 20.94 8.26
C ILE A 55 -7.52 21.66 9.16
N THR A 56 -8.43 20.93 9.81
CA THR A 56 -9.42 21.52 10.74
C THR A 56 -8.73 22.29 11.86
N THR A 57 -7.71 21.71 12.50
CA THR A 57 -6.94 22.41 13.54
C THR A 57 -6.24 23.65 13.00
N ALA A 58 -5.70 23.61 11.77
CA ALA A 58 -5.10 24.79 11.14
C ALA A 58 -6.13 25.89 10.86
N LEU A 59 -7.32 25.52 10.36
CA LEU A 59 -8.42 26.46 10.10
C LEU A 59 -8.96 27.06 11.40
N GLU A 60 -9.12 26.26 12.46
CA GLU A 60 -9.52 26.74 13.79
C GLU A 60 -8.48 27.73 14.35
N THR A 61 -7.20 27.43 14.18
CA THR A 61 -6.11 28.33 14.58
C THR A 61 -6.18 29.65 13.82
N TYR A 62 -6.35 29.59 12.49
CA TYR A 62 -6.51 30.80 11.67
C TYR A 62 -7.73 31.63 12.10
N TYR A 63 -8.86 30.99 12.38
CA TYR A 63 -10.06 31.69 12.85
C TYR A 63 -9.84 32.37 14.20
N ILE A 64 -9.09 31.74 15.12
CA ILE A 64 -8.74 32.37 16.40
C ILE A 64 -7.91 33.64 16.19
N ASP A 65 -6.96 33.60 15.26
CA ASP A 65 -6.05 34.73 15.00
C ASP A 65 -6.72 35.88 14.23
N TRP A 66 -7.59 35.56 13.26
CA TRP A 66 -8.11 36.53 12.29
C TRP A 66 -9.63 36.77 12.37
N GLY A 67 -10.36 35.99 13.17
CA GLY A 67 -11.81 36.11 13.35
C GLY A 67 -12.67 35.69 12.16
N THR A 68 -12.05 35.16 11.09
CA THR A 68 -12.71 34.65 9.88
C THR A 68 -12.00 33.40 9.39
N TYR A 69 -12.68 32.56 8.61
CA TYR A 69 -12.02 31.48 7.88
C TYR A 69 -11.34 32.05 6.62
N PRO A 70 -10.32 31.36 6.06
CA PRO A 70 -9.75 31.70 4.77
C PRO A 70 -10.85 31.68 3.70
N ASP A 71 -10.94 32.74 2.90
CA ASP A 71 -11.81 32.77 1.72
C ASP A 71 -11.12 32.05 0.56
N ASP A 72 -11.91 31.40 -0.30
CA ASP A 72 -11.44 30.74 -1.52
C ASP A 72 -11.40 31.73 -2.69
N SER A 73 -11.30 33.03 -2.39
CA SER A 73 -11.00 34.01 -3.41
C SER A 73 -9.59 33.70 -3.91
N GLU A 74 -9.51 32.99 -5.04
CA GLU A 74 -8.37 33.11 -5.92
C GLU A 74 -8.18 34.61 -6.10
N ASP A 75 -7.18 35.18 -5.43
CA ASP A 75 -6.74 36.53 -5.69
C ASP A 75 -6.43 36.55 -7.18
N GLU A 76 -7.40 37.01 -7.99
CA GLU A 76 -7.18 37.33 -9.39
C GLU A 76 -6.00 38.29 -9.33
N PHE A 77 -4.85 37.78 -9.75
CA PHE A 77 -3.63 38.55 -9.83
C PHE A 77 -3.91 39.56 -10.93
N ASP A 78 -4.53 40.68 -10.55
CA ASP A 78 -4.63 41.88 -11.33
C ASP A 78 -3.18 42.32 -11.55
N ALA A 79 -2.59 41.78 -12.62
CA ALA A 79 -1.40 42.30 -13.24
C ALA A 79 -1.79 43.66 -13.79
N ASP A 80 -1.67 44.68 -12.93
CA ASP A 80 -1.76 46.08 -13.30
C ASP A 80 -0.58 46.39 -14.24
N ASP A 81 -0.82 46.27 -15.55
CA ASP A 81 -0.17 47.01 -16.66
C ASP A 81 -1.15 47.19 -17.84
#